data_AF-A0A920VXT9-F1
#
_entry.id   AF-A0A920VXT9-F1
#
_cell.length_a   1.000
_cell.length_b   1.000
_cell.length_c   1.000
_cell.angle_alpha   90.00
_cell.angle_beta   90.00
_cell.angle_gamma   90.00
#
_symmetry.space_group_name_H-M   'P 1'
#
loop_
_entity.id
_entity.type
_entity.pdbx_description
1 polymer ?
#
loop_
_entity_poly.entity_id
_entity_poly.type
_entity_poly.pdbx_seq_one_letter_code
_entity_poly.pdbx_strand_id
1 'polypeptide(L)'
;MQEWFRIWENGAYAEMIPYGIPSLFPVWACAPLAVFGGRPLEWEWNVDCFFYRHGLSSILTGFAQSLLQIGFGLAFFGVFASIYHPVG
;
A
#
# COMPACT_ATOMS: atom_id res chain seq x y z
N MET A 1 16.53 2.63 23.65
CA MET A 1 15.16 2.50 24.20
C MET A 1 14.54 3.87 24.52
N GLN A 2 15.31 4.86 25.00
CA GLN A 2 14.84 6.22 25.28
C GLN A 2 14.35 6.98 24.03
N GLU A 3 15.00 6.80 22.87
CA GLU A 3 14.62 7.45 21.61
C GLU A 3 13.19 7.09 21.19
N TRP A 4 12.83 5.81 21.24
CA TRP A 4 11.52 5.27 20.84
C TRP A 4 10.38 5.80 21.70
N PHE A 5 10.61 5.97 23.00
CA PHE A 5 9.65 6.59 23.92
C PHE A 5 9.41 8.07 23.57
N ARG A 6 10.47 8.80 23.18
CA ARG A 6 10.38 10.21 22.79
C ARG A 6 9.54 10.44 21.53
N ILE A 7 9.61 9.54 20.54
CA ILE A 7 8.76 9.60 19.32
C ILE A 7 7.28 9.38 19.64
N TRP A 8 7.01 8.57 20.67
CA TRP A 8 5.66 8.25 21.12
C TRP A 8 5.05 9.40 21.92
N GLU A 9 5.82 10.01 22.82
CA GLU A 9 5.45 11.16 23.63
C GLU A 9 5.21 12.43 22.78
N ASN A 10 5.98 12.60 21.70
CA ASN A 10 5.86 13.74 20.78
C ASN A 10 4.64 13.64 19.83
N GLY A 11 3.79 12.63 19.94
CA GLY A 11 2.59 12.48 19.11
C GLY A 11 2.86 12.12 17.64
N ALA A 12 4.13 12.00 17.23
CA ALA A 12 4.51 11.68 15.86
C ALA A 12 3.86 10.38 15.37
N TYR A 13 3.71 9.35 16.24
CA TYR A 13 2.97 8.12 15.92
C TYR A 13 1.47 8.36 15.66
N ALA A 14 0.83 9.19 16.48
CA ALA A 14 -0.59 9.51 16.32
C ALA A 14 -0.85 10.23 14.99
N GLU A 15 0.10 11.06 14.55
CA GLU A 15 0.04 11.69 13.23
C GLU A 15 0.15 10.67 12.08
N MET A 16 0.86 9.54 12.24
CA MET A 16 1.03 8.53 11.16
C MET A 16 -0.20 7.63 10.97
N ILE A 17 -0.97 7.39 12.04
CA ILE A 17 -2.14 6.49 12.05
C ILE A 17 -3.11 6.77 10.88
N PRO A 18 -3.57 8.02 10.63
CA PRO A 18 -4.50 8.29 9.54
C PRO A 18 -3.89 8.07 8.14
N TYR A 19 -2.55 8.11 7.99
CA TYR A 19 -1.89 7.86 6.71
C TYR A 19 -1.80 6.37 6.34
N GLY A 20 -2.05 5.47 7.30
CA GLY A 20 -2.27 4.06 7.03
C GLY A 20 -3.59 3.77 6.31
N ILE A 21 -4.65 4.55 6.59
CA ILE A 21 -6.00 4.38 6.01
C ILE A 21 -5.99 4.45 4.46
N PRO A 22 -5.24 5.38 3.83
CA PRO A 22 -4.99 5.39 2.40
C PRO A 22 -4.48 4.07 1.80
N SER A 23 -3.84 3.16 2.54
CA SER A 23 -3.48 1.84 1.99
C SER A 23 -4.65 0.87 1.93
N LEU A 24 -5.62 0.99 2.84
CA LEU A 24 -6.72 0.05 2.98
C LEU A 24 -7.84 0.36 1.98
N PHE A 25 -8.19 1.63 1.82
CA PHE A 25 -9.31 2.03 0.96
C PHE A 25 -9.14 1.64 -0.53
N PRO A 26 -7.96 1.84 -1.16
CA PRO A 26 -7.76 1.49 -2.56
C PRO A 26 -7.78 -0.01 -2.83
N VAL A 27 -7.42 -0.86 -1.84
CA VAL A 27 -7.56 -2.31 -1.97
C VAL A 27 -9.02 -2.67 -2.28
N TRP A 28 -9.95 -2.15 -1.48
CA TRP A 28 -11.38 -2.42 -1.63
C TRP A 28 -11.98 -1.74 -2.87
N ALA A 29 -11.54 -0.52 -3.19
CA ALA A 29 -12.06 0.22 -4.33
C ALA A 29 -11.58 -0.33 -5.69
N CYS A 30 -10.34 -0.84 -5.76
CA CYS A 30 -9.74 -1.32 -7.01
C CYS A 30 -9.92 -2.83 -7.24
N ALA A 31 -10.40 -3.59 -6.25
CA ALA A 31 -10.60 -5.03 -6.40
C ALA A 31 -11.64 -5.42 -7.48
N PRO A 32 -12.80 -4.75 -7.63
CA PRO A 32 -13.71 -5.03 -8.74
C PRO A 32 -13.11 -4.66 -10.11
N LEU A 33 -12.30 -3.59 -10.16
CA LEU A 33 -11.64 -3.15 -11.41
C LEU A 33 -10.56 -4.13 -11.87
N ALA A 34 -9.89 -4.81 -10.94
CA ALA A 34 -8.96 -5.89 -11.26
C ALA A 34 -9.66 -7.07 -11.96
N VAL A 35 -10.92 -7.34 -11.62
CA VAL A 35 -11.75 -8.40 -12.24
C VAL A 35 -12.23 -8.02 -13.65
N PHE A 36 -12.60 -6.76 -13.89
CA PHE A 36 -13.04 -6.32 -15.23
C PHE A 36 -11.89 -6.03 -16.20
N GLY A 37 -10.74 -5.55 -15.70
CA GLY A 37 -9.55 -5.26 -16.51
C GLY A 37 -8.63 -6.46 -16.72
N GLY A 38 -8.71 -7.44 -15.81
CA GLY A 38 -8.01 -8.71 -15.93
C GLY A 38 -8.79 -9.65 -16.83
N ARG A 39 -8.23 -9.95 -18.01
CA ARG A 39 -8.34 -11.35 -18.49
C ARG A 39 -8.00 -12.25 -17.30
N PRO A 40 -8.65 -13.41 -17.09
CA PRO A 40 -8.17 -14.40 -16.13
C PRO A 40 -6.77 -14.84 -16.58
N LEU A 41 -5.79 -14.02 -16.22
CA LEU A 41 -4.39 -14.17 -16.55
C LEU A 41 -3.89 -15.26 -15.63
N GLU A 42 -3.13 -16.14 -16.24
CA GLU A 42 -2.51 -17.29 -15.62
C GLU A 42 -1.94 -16.89 -14.26
N TRP A 43 -2.27 -17.68 -13.23
CA TRP A 43 -1.94 -17.42 -11.82
C TRP A 43 -0.52 -16.88 -11.63
N GLU A 44 0.43 -17.44 -12.36
CA GLU A 44 1.85 -17.09 -12.37
C GLU A 44 2.09 -15.60 -12.66
N TRP A 45 1.42 -15.03 -13.67
CA TRP A 45 1.58 -13.61 -14.03
C TRP A 45 1.05 -12.65 -12.96
N ASN A 46 -0.05 -13.02 -12.30
CA ASN A 46 -0.63 -12.19 -11.24
C ASN A 46 0.24 -12.19 -9.97
N VAL A 47 0.82 -13.34 -9.63
CA VAL A 47 1.80 -13.46 -8.54
C VAL A 47 3.03 -12.59 -8.83
N ASP A 48 3.61 -12.69 -10.03
CA ASP A 48 4.80 -11.92 -10.41
C ASP A 48 4.53 -10.41 -10.40
N CYS A 49 3.43 -9.98 -11.03
CA CYS A 49 3.03 -8.56 -11.02
C CYS A 49 2.81 -8.03 -9.61
N PHE A 50 2.23 -8.83 -8.70
CA PHE A 50 2.05 -8.44 -7.31
C PHE A 50 3.39 -8.14 -6.65
N PHE A 51 4.35 -9.07 -6.68
CA PHE A 51 5.64 -8.89 -6.01
C PHE A 51 6.46 -7.73 -6.60
N TYR A 52 6.53 -7.60 -7.91
CA TYR A 52 7.30 -6.52 -8.54
C TYR A 52 6.71 -5.13 -8.25
N ARG A 53 5.39 -4.97 -8.37
CA ARG A 53 4.74 -3.66 -8.21
C ARG A 53 4.66 -3.25 -6.73
N HIS A 54 4.37 -4.20 -5.85
CA HIS A 54 4.34 -3.98 -4.42
C HIS A 54 5.75 -3.70 -3.86
N GLY A 55 6.74 -4.46 -4.31
CA GLY A 55 8.15 -4.22 -4.01
C GLY A 55 8.61 -2.83 -4.44
N LEU A 56 8.30 -2.42 -5.69
CA LEU A 56 8.64 -1.08 -6.16
C LEU A 56 7.95 0.02 -5.34
N SER A 57 6.68 -0.18 -4.99
CA SER A 57 5.94 0.76 -4.14
C SER A 57 6.55 0.86 -2.73
N SER A 58 7.04 -0.25 -2.16
CA SER A 58 7.74 -0.23 -0.86
C SER A 58 9.04 0.58 -0.91
N ILE A 59 9.81 0.41 -1.98
CA ILE A 59 11.08 1.12 -2.18
C ILE A 59 10.81 2.62 -2.32
N LEU A 60 9.84 3.01 -3.16
CA LEU A 60 9.46 4.41 -3.35
C LEU A 60 8.93 5.05 -2.07
N THR A 61 8.15 4.31 -1.27
CA THR A 61 7.67 4.77 0.03
C THR A 61 8.82 4.96 1.03
N GLY A 62 9.87 4.13 0.95
CA GLY A 62 11.07 4.26 1.78
C GLY A 62 11.88 5.54 1.53
N PHE A 63 11.73 6.17 0.36
CA PHE A 63 12.33 7.47 0.05
C PHE A 63 11.43 8.67 0.37
N ALA A 64 10.24 8.44 0.94
CA ALA A 64 9.32 9.51 1.26
C ALA A 64 9.88 10.43 2.36
N GLN A 65 9.83 11.74 2.12
CA GLN A 65 10.31 12.77 3.04
C GLN A 65 9.17 13.53 3.73
N SER A 66 7.92 13.22 3.41
CA SER A 66 6.73 13.83 4.02
C SER A 66 5.63 12.80 4.31
N LEU A 67 4.80 13.07 5.32
CA LEU A 67 3.67 12.19 5.66
C LEU A 67 2.70 12.01 4.48
N LEU A 68 2.51 13.06 3.65
CA LEU A 68 1.70 12.95 2.44
C LEU A 68 2.31 11.99 1.41
N GLN A 69 3.64 12.00 1.21
CA GLN A 69 4.31 11.05 0.32
C GLN A 69 4.19 9.62 0.82
N ILE A 70 4.26 9.41 2.15
CA ILE A 70 3.99 8.11 2.76
C ILE A 70 2.54 7.69 2.49
N GLY A 71 1.57 8.58 2.67
CA GLY A 71 0.16 8.31 2.36
C GLY A 71 -0.09 7.93 0.90
N PHE A 72 0.55 8.62 -0.05
CA PHE A 72 0.46 8.26 -1.47
C PHE A 72 1.17 6.93 -1.78
N GLY A 73 2.35 6.69 -1.20
CA GLY A 73 3.07 5.42 -1.34
C GLY A 73 2.27 4.22 -0.84
N LEU A 74 1.60 4.41 0.30
CA LEU A 74 0.66 3.45 0.90
C LEU A 74 -0.60 3.27 0.04
N ALA A 75 -1.13 4.33 -0.58
CA ALA A 75 -2.26 4.22 -1.51
C ALA A 75 -1.91 3.40 -2.76
N PHE A 76 -0.74 3.62 -3.36
CA PHE A 76 -0.23 2.79 -4.47
C PHE A 76 -0.03 1.33 -4.04
N PHE A 77 0.44 1.11 -2.81
CA PHE A 77 0.55 -0.20 -2.20
C PHE A 77 -0.77 -0.97 -2.23
N GLY A 78 -1.87 -0.29 -1.85
CA GLY A 78 -3.22 -0.85 -1.84
C GLY A 78 -3.77 -1.15 -3.24
N VAL A 79 -3.53 -0.26 -4.22
CA VAL A 79 -3.94 -0.49 -5.61
C VAL A 79 -3.25 -1.72 -6.21
N PHE A 80 -1.97 -1.93 -5.94
CA PHE A 80 -1.27 -3.12 -6.44
C PHE A 80 -1.65 -4.39 -5.69
N ALA A 81 -1.97 -4.28 -4.40
CA ALA A 81 -2.45 -5.41 -3.62
C ALA A 81 -3.82 -5.94 -4.10
N SER A 82 -4.67 -5.10 -4.68
CA SER A 82 -5.97 -5.54 -5.21
C SER A 82 -5.86 -6.45 -6.44
N ILE A 83 -4.74 -6.46 -7.15
CA ILE A 83 -4.51 -7.32 -8.33
C ILE A 83 -4.56 -8.81 -7.94
N TYR A 84 -4.09 -9.14 -6.75
CA TYR A 84 -4.03 -10.52 -6.23
C TYR A 84 -5.26 -10.91 -5.41
N HIS A 85 -6.15 -9.96 -5.12
CA HIS A 85 -7.45 -10.19 -4.49
C HIS A 85 -8.58 -9.97 -5.50
N PRO A 86 -8.74 -10.83 -6.54
CA PRO A 86 -9.97 -10.81 -7.30
C PRO A 86 -11.11 -11.20 -6.35
N VAL A 87 -11.99 -10.25 -6.02
CA VAL A 87 -13.28 -10.55 -5.37
C VAL A 87 -14.18 -11.17 -6.42
N GLY A 88 -14.16 -12.51 -6.45
CA GLY A 88 -14.98 -13.39 -7.27
C GLY A 88 -14.95 -14.79 -6.68
#